data_AF-A0A2S2QXA0-F1
#
_entry.id   AF-A0A2S2QXA0-F1
#
_cell.length_a   1.000
_cell.length_b   1.000
_cell.length_c   1.000
_cell.angle_alpha   90.00
_cell.angle_beta   90.00
_cell.angle_gamma   90.00
#
_symmetry.space_group_name_H-M   'P 1'
#
loop_
_entity.id
_entity.type
_entity.pdbx_description
1 polymer ?
#
loop_
_entity_poly.entity_id
_entity_poly.type
_entity_poly.pdbx_seq_one_letter_code
_entity_poly.pdbx_strand_id
1 'polypeptide(L)'
;MVKENTPEDILVCAAELTTAYKIVNHHQSFNSLDCNTKLNSKLYPDSKIAAKQSTARTKATAIIKNIWAPHSLQTIKEEIEQVPFYGVLTDASNHNGEKLFPLIIQYFSETKVSFENSMAVFVASN
;
A
#
# COMPACT_ATOMS: atom_id res chain seq x y z
N MET A 1 -25.87 13.82 -9.16
CA MET A 1 -25.70 14.45 -7.84
C MET A 1 -24.50 13.80 -7.18
N VAL A 2 -23.38 14.52 -7.04
CA VAL A 2 -22.24 14.05 -6.24
C VAL A 2 -22.71 14.14 -4.79
N LYS A 3 -22.81 13.01 -4.08
CA LYS A 3 -23.11 13.03 -2.64
C LYS A 3 -21.98 13.78 -1.93
N GLU A 4 -22.32 14.76 -1.10
CA GLU A 4 -21.36 15.33 -0.16
C GLU A 4 -20.84 14.22 0.76
N ASN A 5 -19.52 14.16 0.98
CA ASN A 5 -18.90 13.19 1.87
C ASN A 5 -19.38 13.46 3.30
N THR A 6 -20.28 12.62 3.80
CA THR A 6 -20.67 12.72 5.21
C THR A 6 -19.46 12.41 6.10
N PRO A 7 -19.42 12.90 7.35
CA PRO A 7 -18.34 12.54 8.28
C PRO A 7 -18.16 11.02 8.44
N GLU A 8 -19.26 10.28 8.33
CA GLU A 8 -19.24 8.82 8.37
C GLU A 8 -18.56 8.21 7.12
N ASP A 9 -18.84 8.73 5.93
CA ASP A 9 -18.22 8.25 4.69
C ASP A 9 -16.70 8.49 4.69
N ILE A 10 -16.23 9.60 5.28
CA ILE A 10 -14.80 9.88 5.47
C ILE A 10 -14.17 8.80 6.37
N LEU A 11 -14.82 8.44 7.46
CA LEU A 11 -14.32 7.41 8.39
C LEU A 11 -14.32 6.01 7.74
N VAL A 12 -15.33 5.70 6.92
CA VAL A 12 -15.34 4.46 6.11
C VAL A 12 -14.16 4.45 5.15
N CYS A 13 -13.95 5.52 4.38
CA CYS A 13 -12.81 5.66 3.48
C CYS A 13 -11.47 5.50 4.22
N ALA A 14 -11.32 6.10 5.40
CA ALA A 14 -10.12 5.97 6.23
C ALA A 14 -9.89 4.52 6.69
N ALA A 15 -10.96 3.83 7.12
CA ALA A 15 -10.88 2.43 7.53
C ALA A 15 -10.51 1.50 6.34
N GLU A 16 -11.06 1.79 5.16
CA GLU A 16 -10.76 1.09 3.92
C GLU A 16 -9.31 1.32 3.45
N LEU A 17 -8.82 2.56 3.51
CA LEU A 17 -7.42 2.91 3.25
C LEU A 17 -6.47 2.19 4.21
N THR A 18 -6.80 2.18 5.50
CA THR A 18 -6.02 1.52 6.55
C THR A 18 -6.00 0.01 6.36
N THR A 19 -7.13 -0.58 5.97
CA THR A 19 -7.22 -2.03 5.68
C THR A 19 -6.33 -2.41 4.50
N ALA A 20 -6.31 -1.59 3.45
CA ALA A 20 -5.43 -1.79 2.30
C ALA A 20 -3.94 -1.62 2.70
N TYR A 21 -3.62 -0.63 3.52
CA TYR A 21 -2.25 -0.44 4.03
C TYR A 21 -1.77 -1.65 4.85
N LYS A 22 -2.62 -2.13 5.77
CA LYS A 22 -2.30 -3.27 6.65
C LYS A 22 -1.81 -4.49 5.86
N ILE A 23 -2.49 -4.86 4.77
CA ILE A 23 -2.09 -6.06 4.02
C ILE A 23 -0.74 -5.90 3.34
N VAL A 24 -0.38 -4.68 2.90
CA VAL A 24 0.93 -4.38 2.33
C VAL A 24 2.00 -4.43 3.42
N ASN A 25 1.76 -3.73 4.53
CA ASN A 25 2.70 -3.63 5.66
C ASN A 25 3.02 -4.98 6.32
N HIS A 26 2.04 -5.89 6.36
CA HIS A 26 2.21 -7.22 6.96
C HIS A 26 2.38 -8.34 5.93
N HIS A 27 2.62 -8.01 4.65
CA HIS A 27 2.80 -8.98 3.56
C HIS A 27 1.68 -10.05 3.50
N GLN A 28 0.45 -9.64 3.77
CA GLN A 28 -0.70 -10.55 3.77
C GLN A 28 -1.23 -10.74 2.36
N SER A 29 -1.74 -11.94 2.08
CA SER A 29 -2.41 -12.22 0.81
C SER A 29 -3.63 -11.31 0.64
N PHE A 30 -3.78 -10.70 -0.55
CA PHE A 30 -4.98 -9.96 -0.94
C PHE A 30 -6.24 -10.83 -0.86
N ASN A 31 -6.11 -12.16 -1.04
CA ASN A 31 -7.24 -13.09 -0.90
C ASN A 31 -7.83 -13.11 0.51
N SER A 32 -7.07 -12.71 1.54
CA SER A 32 -7.56 -12.62 2.92
C SER A 32 -8.54 -11.45 3.15
N LEU A 33 -8.60 -10.46 2.25
CA LEU A 33 -9.49 -9.31 2.40
C LEU A 33 -10.98 -9.65 2.23
N ASP A 34 -11.28 -10.63 1.36
CA ASP A 34 -12.65 -11.03 1.06
C ASP A 34 -13.35 -11.63 2.29
N CYS A 35 -12.60 -12.30 3.17
CA CYS A 35 -13.13 -12.78 4.45
C CYS A 35 -13.00 -11.73 5.57
N ASN A 36 -11.96 -10.88 5.55
CA ASN A 36 -11.74 -9.87 6.58
C ASN A 36 -12.89 -8.86 6.68
N THR A 37 -13.34 -8.31 5.56
CA THR A 37 -14.46 -7.34 5.53
C THR A 37 -15.76 -7.92 6.08
N LYS A 38 -16.09 -9.16 5.68
CA LYS A 38 -17.27 -9.90 6.19
C LYS A 38 -17.14 -10.27 7.67
N LEU A 39 -15.91 -10.47 8.15
CA LEU A 39 -15.65 -10.76 9.55
C LEU A 39 -15.82 -9.49 10.40
N ASN A 40 -15.31 -8.34 9.95
CA ASN A 40 -15.41 -7.08 10.68
C ASN A 40 -16.87 -6.69 10.96
N SER A 41 -17.77 -6.85 9.98
CA SER A 41 -19.20 -6.58 10.19
C SER A 41 -19.87 -7.51 11.20
N LYS A 42 -19.32 -8.71 11.43
CA LYS A 42 -19.82 -9.68 12.42
C LYS A 42 -19.20 -9.46 13.80
N LEU A 43 -17.92 -9.09 13.86
CA LEU A 43 -17.22 -8.80 15.11
C LEU A 43 -17.71 -7.49 15.75
N TYR A 44 -18.09 -6.51 14.91
CA TYR A 44 -18.49 -5.18 15.34
C TYR A 44 -19.89 -4.84 14.80
N PRO A 45 -20.95 -5.52 15.26
CA PRO A 45 -22.31 -5.36 14.72
C PRO A 45 -22.92 -3.98 14.98
N ASP A 46 -22.42 -3.26 15.99
CA ASP A 46 -22.79 -1.91 16.38
C ASP A 46 -22.03 -0.82 15.58
N SER A 47 -20.94 -1.19 14.91
CA SER A 47 -20.11 -0.26 14.13
C SER A 47 -20.65 -0.08 12.72
N LYS A 48 -21.23 1.10 12.46
CA LYS A 48 -21.65 1.49 11.09
C LYS A 48 -20.49 1.52 10.11
N ILE A 49 -19.28 1.85 10.59
CA ILE A 49 -18.06 1.86 9.78
C ILE A 49 -17.76 0.42 9.33
N ALA A 50 -17.67 -0.52 10.27
CA ALA A 50 -17.38 -1.93 9.95
C ALA A 50 -18.46 -2.56 9.06
N ALA A 51 -19.72 -2.19 9.26
CA ALA A 51 -20.84 -2.65 8.42
C ALA A 51 -20.78 -2.11 6.98
N LYS A 52 -20.23 -0.90 6.78
CA LYS A 52 -20.12 -0.24 5.46
C LYS A 52 -18.80 -0.49 4.74
N GLN A 53 -17.80 -1.05 5.41
CA GLN A 53 -16.53 -1.40 4.76
C GLN A 53 -16.73 -2.42 3.65
N SER A 54 -16.18 -2.11 2.48
CA SER A 54 -16.33 -2.92 1.26
C SER A 54 -14.98 -3.23 0.59
N THR A 55 -13.87 -3.03 1.31
CA THR A 55 -12.50 -3.24 0.84
C THR A 55 -12.15 -4.72 0.72
N ALA A 56 -12.75 -5.36 -0.27
CA ALA A 56 -12.34 -6.64 -0.83
C ALA A 56 -11.16 -6.43 -1.80
N ARG A 57 -10.73 -7.51 -2.47
CA ARG A 57 -9.56 -7.51 -3.36
C ARG A 57 -9.52 -6.35 -4.36
N THR A 58 -10.55 -6.21 -5.21
CA THR A 58 -10.54 -5.23 -6.31
C THR A 58 -10.37 -3.80 -5.79
N LYS A 59 -11.09 -3.45 -4.73
CA LYS A 59 -11.04 -2.11 -4.15
C LYS A 59 -9.70 -1.86 -3.45
N ALA A 60 -9.18 -2.83 -2.70
CA ALA A 60 -7.87 -2.73 -2.08
C ALA A 60 -6.75 -2.60 -3.12
N THR A 61 -6.78 -3.39 -4.20
CA THR A 61 -5.82 -3.28 -5.30
C THR A 61 -5.88 -1.90 -5.95
N ALA A 62 -7.08 -1.35 -6.19
CA ALA A 62 -7.22 0.00 -6.74
C ALA A 62 -6.66 1.06 -5.78
N ILE A 63 -6.97 0.97 -4.48
CA ILE A 63 -6.43 1.87 -3.45
C ILE A 63 -4.90 1.78 -3.42
N ILE A 64 -4.34 0.57 -3.44
CA ILE A 64 -2.88 0.38 -3.36
C ILE A 64 -2.20 0.92 -4.62
N LYS A 65 -2.70 0.59 -5.81
CA LYS A 65 -2.10 1.02 -7.07
C LYS A 65 -2.24 2.52 -7.33
N ASN A 66 -3.36 3.12 -6.96
CA ASN A 66 -3.68 4.50 -7.35
C ASN A 66 -3.43 5.52 -6.24
N ILE A 67 -3.30 5.08 -4.98
CA ILE A 67 -3.13 5.97 -3.83
C ILE A 67 -1.83 5.65 -3.10
N TRP A 68 -1.70 4.45 -2.52
CA TRP A 68 -0.53 4.12 -1.68
C TRP A 68 0.76 4.07 -2.48
N ALA A 69 0.80 3.39 -3.63
CA ALA A 69 2.02 3.26 -4.42
C ALA A 69 2.53 4.62 -4.94
N PRO A 70 1.70 5.50 -5.54
CA PRO A 70 2.14 6.84 -5.93
C PRO A 70 2.58 7.70 -4.75
N HIS A 71 1.84 7.64 -3.63
CA HIS A 71 2.22 8.37 -2.41
C HIS A 71 3.57 7.90 -1.88
N SER A 72 3.80 6.59 -1.73
CA SER A 72 5.07 6.03 -1.29
C SER A 72 6.23 6.41 -2.20
N LEU A 73 6.04 6.36 -3.53
CA LEU A 73 7.07 6.79 -4.48
C LEU A 73 7.39 8.27 -4.35
N GLN A 74 6.38 9.12 -4.17
CA GLN A 74 6.57 10.56 -3.98
C GLN A 74 7.33 10.83 -2.68
N THR A 75 6.97 10.18 -1.57
CA THR A 75 7.69 10.31 -0.29
C THR A 75 9.16 9.88 -0.42
N ILE A 76 9.42 8.73 -1.05
CA ILE A 76 10.79 8.25 -1.27
C ILE A 76 11.59 9.25 -2.11
N LYS A 77 10.98 9.82 -3.15
CA LYS A 77 11.63 10.82 -4.01
C LYS A 77 12.01 12.07 -3.21
N GLU A 78 11.07 12.60 -2.42
CA GLU A 78 11.31 13.77 -1.56
C GLU A 78 12.42 13.51 -0.53
N GLU A 79 12.46 12.32 0.06
CA GLU A 79 13.52 11.94 1.01
C GLU A 79 14.88 11.86 0.31
N ILE A 80 14.98 11.19 -0.84
CA ILE A 80 16.25 11.02 -1.58
C ILE A 80 16.80 12.36 -2.09
N GLU A 81 15.94 13.31 -2.47
CA GLU A 81 16.37 14.65 -2.91
C GLU A 81 17.13 15.41 -1.81
N GLN A 82 16.93 15.07 -0.53
CA GLN A 82 17.62 15.66 0.60
C GLN A 82 18.88 14.89 1.03
N VAL A 83 19.12 13.71 0.47
CA VAL A 83 20.22 12.83 0.88
C VAL A 83 21.43 13.04 -0.06
N PRO A 84 22.65 13.25 0.48
CA PRO A 84 23.83 13.49 -0.35
C PRO A 84 24.32 12.24 -1.11
N PHE A 85 24.10 11.04 -0.56
CA PHE A 85 24.56 9.77 -1.15
C PHE A 85 23.53 8.66 -0.93
N TYR A 86 23.28 7.88 -1.98
CA TYR A 86 22.45 6.67 -1.91
C TYR A 86 23.03 5.57 -2.80
N GLY A 87 22.83 4.32 -2.36
CA GLY A 87 23.11 3.12 -3.14
C GLY A 87 21.89 2.67 -3.91
N VAL A 88 22.10 2.14 -5.10
CA VAL A 88 21.06 1.47 -5.90
C VAL A 88 21.44 0.00 -6.01
N LEU A 89 20.59 -0.87 -5.47
CA LEU A 89 20.72 -2.32 -5.57
C LEU A 89 19.67 -2.82 -6.56
N THR A 90 20.08 -3.68 -7.47
CA THR A 90 19.20 -4.23 -8.51
C THR A 90 19.35 -5.73 -8.56
N ASP A 91 18.26 -6.44 -8.80
CA ASP A 91 18.28 -7.86 -9.12
C ASP A 91 17.35 -8.12 -10.32
N ALA A 92 17.44 -9.30 -10.92
CA ALA A 92 16.58 -9.70 -12.02
C ALA A 92 16.12 -11.15 -11.81
N SER A 93 14.81 -11.37 -11.83
CA SER A 93 14.22 -12.69 -11.77
C SER A 93 13.36 -12.95 -13.00
N ASN A 94 13.53 -14.12 -13.59
CA ASN A 94 12.71 -14.61 -14.70
C ASN A 94 12.00 -15.88 -14.22
N HIS A 95 10.69 -15.83 -14.04
CA HIS A 95 9.90 -16.99 -13.64
C HIS A 95 8.61 -17.08 -14.47
N ASN A 96 8.37 -18.22 -15.10
CA ASN A 96 7.17 -18.49 -15.92
C ASN A 96 6.83 -17.40 -16.97
N GLY A 97 7.85 -16.77 -17.56
CA GLY A 97 7.67 -15.73 -18.58
C GLY A 97 7.42 -14.33 -18.02
N GLU A 98 7.24 -14.17 -16.70
CA GLU A 98 7.25 -12.87 -16.04
C GLU A 98 8.70 -12.48 -15.70
N LYS A 99 9.07 -11.26 -16.09
CA LYS A 99 10.37 -10.67 -15.74
C LYS A 99 10.17 -9.66 -14.62
N LEU A 100 10.81 -9.91 -13.49
CA LEU A 100 10.83 -9.04 -12.34
C LEU A 100 12.18 -8.34 -12.27
N PHE A 101 12.15 -7.03 -12.12
CA PHE A 101 13.35 -6.22 -11.93
C PHE A 101 13.17 -5.34 -10.69
N PRO A 102 13.45 -5.85 -9.48
CA PRO A 102 13.46 -5.04 -8.27
C PRO A 102 14.61 -4.03 -8.28
N LEU A 103 14.28 -2.80 -7.90
CA LEU A 103 15.20 -1.74 -7.53
C LEU A 103 15.06 -1.46 -6.03
N ILE A 104 16.17 -1.43 -5.31
CA ILE A 104 16.22 -1.00 -3.91
C ILE A 104 17.13 0.22 -3.84
N ILE A 105 16.62 1.28 -3.22
CA ILE A 105 17.39 2.47 -2.89
C ILE A 105 17.75 2.38 -1.41
N GLN A 106 19.04 2.39 -1.11
CA GLN A 106 19.57 2.36 0.24
C GLN A 106 20.22 3.71 0.55
N TYR A 107 19.82 4.34 1.65
CA TYR A 107 20.38 5.62 2.07
C TYR A 107 20.46 5.73 3.59
N PHE A 108 21.34 6.60 4.07
CA PHE A 108 21.36 6.97 5.48
C PHE A 108 20.42 8.15 5.71
N SER A 109 19.44 8.00 6.59
CA SER A 109 18.57 9.09 7.03
C SER A 109 19.16 9.73 8.27
N GLU A 110 19.59 10.99 8.16
CA GLU A 110 20.07 11.76 9.31
C GLU A 110 18.95 12.01 10.34
N THR A 111 17.71 12.16 9.87
CA THR A 111 16.54 12.38 10.74
C THR A 111 16.23 11.16 11.60
N LYS A 112 16.30 9.96 11.02
CA LYS A 112 16.04 8.70 11.74
C LYS A 112 17.29 8.12 12.39
N VAL A 113 18.48 8.63 12.03
CA VAL A 113 19.79 8.12 12.44
C VAL A 113 19.93 6.62 12.12
N SER A 114 19.51 6.23 10.91
CA SER A 114 19.44 4.83 10.47
C SER A 114 19.65 4.69 8.96
N PHE A 115 20.05 3.49 8.53
CA PHE A 115 19.96 3.10 7.13
C PHE A 115 18.54 2.70 6.78
N GLU A 116 18.00 3.31 5.73
CA GLU A 116 16.69 3.02 5.18
C GLU A 116 16.84 2.27 3.86
N ASN A 117 15.93 1.32 3.62
CA ASN A 117 15.85 0.58 2.36
C ASN A 117 14.45 0.77 1.77
N SER A 118 14.39 1.31 0.56
CA SER A 118 13.15 1.56 -0.17
C SER A 118 13.14 0.74 -1.46
N MET A 119 12.19 -0.18 -1.59
CA MET A 119 12.10 -1.10 -2.73
C MET A 119 10.97 -0.71 -3.70
N ALA A 120 11.31 -0.61 -4.98
CA ALA A 120 10.38 -0.51 -6.09
C ALA A 120 10.54 -1.75 -6.99
N VAL A 121 9.45 -2.47 -7.27
CA VAL A 121 9.48 -3.65 -8.13
C VAL A 121 8.84 -3.33 -9.46
N PHE A 122 9.60 -3.51 -10.55
CA PHE A 122 9.09 -3.39 -11.91
C PHE A 122 8.78 -4.79 -12.45
N VAL A 123 7.56 -4.96 -12.94
CA VAL A 123 7.12 -6.20 -13.60
C VAL A 123 6.96 -5.90 -15.07
N ALA A 124 7.76 -6.55 -15.91
CA ALA A 124 7.59 -6.53 -17.35
C ALA A 124 6.90 -7.83 -17.78
N SER A 125 5.72 -7.68 -18.38
CA SER A 125 5.01 -8.77 -19.06
C SER A 125 5.31 -8.63 -20.55
N ASN A 126 5.71 -9.74 -21.20
CA ASN A 126 5.88 -9.78 -22.67
C ASN A 126 4.53 -9.66 -23.39
#